data_AF-A0A8H6Z769-F1
#
_entry.id   AF-A0A8H6Z769-F1
#
_cell.length_a   1.000
_cell.length_b   1.000
_cell.length_c   1.000
_cell.angle_alpha   90.00
_cell.angle_beta   90.00
_cell.angle_gamma   90.00
#
_symmetry.space_group_name_H-M   'P 1'
#
loop_
_entity.id
_entity.type
_entity.pdbx_description
1 polymer ?
#
loop_
_entity_poly.entity_id
_entity_poly.type
_entity_poly.pdbx_seq_one_letter_code
_entity_poly.pdbx_strand_id
1 'polypeptide(L)'
;MCVTTQLTKSPREPDDDLRGYIFTVPSIEEAKAALKAINDLLRPLRNTGAGYKKYPIGSKWNSASLVAAQAAQKGPWTAQKLMQWTSAFMKEPKNIPTSPYGSWNKERSVLEDADVANEIALHLQSLRKYVKATGIVCYIDQLEVKKNLGLKKRFHLVTAQR
;
A
#
# COMPACT_ATOMS: atom_id res chain seq x y z
N MET A 1 72.86 12.66 -8.73
CA MET A 1 72.34 11.50 -7.96
C MET A 1 71.03 11.07 -8.61
N CYS A 2 71.04 10.01 -9.41
CA CYS A 2 69.85 9.47 -10.07
C CYS A 2 69.47 8.17 -9.36
N VAL A 3 68.29 8.13 -8.75
CA VAL A 3 67.74 6.92 -8.13
C VAL A 3 66.91 6.21 -9.18
N THR A 4 67.42 5.12 -9.72
CA THR A 4 66.71 4.23 -10.64
C THR A 4 65.71 3.38 -9.87
N THR A 5 64.43 3.70 -10.00
CA THR A 5 63.29 2.86 -9.62
C THR A 5 63.26 1.60 -10.47
N GLN A 6 63.38 0.42 -9.85
CA GLN A 6 63.12 -0.85 -10.51
C GLN A 6 61.68 -1.29 -10.28
N LEU A 7 60.95 -1.45 -11.39
CA LEU A 7 59.65 -2.10 -11.48
C LEU A 7 59.82 -3.60 -11.21
N THR A 8 59.27 -4.13 -10.11
CA THR A 8 59.17 -5.59 -9.93
C THR A 8 57.86 -6.09 -10.52
N LYS A 9 58.00 -6.74 -11.67
CA LYS A 9 56.99 -7.47 -12.43
C LYS A 9 56.36 -8.57 -11.57
N SER A 10 55.04 -8.55 -11.43
CA SER A 10 54.23 -9.62 -10.83
C SER A 10 54.43 -10.93 -11.59
N PRO A 11 54.85 -12.02 -10.94
CA PRO A 11 54.76 -13.35 -11.53
C PRO A 11 53.30 -13.81 -11.52
N ARG A 12 52.77 -14.14 -12.70
CA ARG A 12 51.65 -15.08 -12.84
C ARG A 12 52.24 -16.46 -12.54
N GLU A 13 51.83 -17.08 -11.45
CA GLU A 13 52.05 -18.51 -11.24
C GLU A 13 50.77 -19.30 -11.52
N PRO A 14 50.92 -20.54 -12.01
CA PRO A 14 49.89 -21.30 -12.69
C PRO A 14 49.01 -22.08 -11.72
N ASP A 15 47.81 -22.39 -12.19
CA ASP A 15 46.77 -23.12 -11.47
C ASP A 15 47.20 -24.54 -11.04
N ASP A 16 46.49 -25.05 -10.03
CA ASP A 16 46.40 -26.44 -9.55
C ASP A 16 47.35 -26.88 -8.42
N ASP A 17 46.92 -26.65 -7.16
CA ASP A 17 47.23 -27.53 -6.02
C ASP A 17 46.21 -27.37 -4.87
N LEU A 18 44.99 -27.93 -5.06
CA LEU A 18 43.96 -28.06 -4.00
C LEU A 18 44.29 -29.21 -3.01
N ARG A 19 45.49 -29.21 -2.42
CA ARG A 19 45.90 -30.19 -1.38
C ARG A 19 46.72 -29.51 -0.29
N GLY A 20 46.05 -28.82 0.63
CA GLY A 20 46.75 -28.25 1.79
C GLY A 20 46.16 -26.97 2.35
N TYR A 21 44.98 -26.53 1.89
CA TYR A 21 44.30 -25.39 2.51
C TYR A 21 43.75 -25.81 3.87
N ILE A 22 44.59 -25.72 4.90
CA ILE A 22 44.12 -25.70 6.28
C ILE A 22 43.20 -24.49 6.35
N PHE A 23 41.89 -24.73 6.40
CA PHE A 23 40.92 -23.69 6.67
C PHE A 23 41.15 -23.24 8.11
N THR A 24 42.11 -22.33 8.31
CA THR A 24 42.25 -21.63 9.58
C THR A 24 40.92 -20.93 9.79
N VAL A 25 40.16 -21.39 10.79
CA VAL A 25 38.90 -20.75 11.14
C VAL A 25 39.25 -19.31 11.45
N PRO A 26 38.78 -18.33 10.65
CA PRO A 26 39.15 -16.94 10.84
C PRO A 26 38.76 -16.52 12.25
N SER A 27 39.58 -15.67 12.85
CA SER A 27 39.26 -15.12 14.16
C SER A 27 37.91 -14.41 14.09
N ILE A 28 37.13 -14.43 15.17
CA ILE A 28 35.82 -13.75 15.24
C ILE A 28 35.97 -12.26 14.89
N GLU A 29 37.12 -11.67 15.20
CA GLU A 29 37.46 -10.28 14.87
C GLU A 29 37.65 -10.07 13.37
N GLU A 30 38.34 -10.99 12.69
CA GLU A 30 38.52 -10.98 11.24
C GLU A 30 37.20 -11.20 10.51
N ALA A 31 36.35 -12.11 11.01
CA ALA A 31 35.02 -12.33 10.47
C ALA A 31 34.14 -11.08 10.59
N LYS A 32 34.22 -10.35 11.71
CA LYS A 32 33.53 -9.07 11.90
C LYS A 32 34.10 -7.97 11.00
N ALA A 33 35.42 -7.90 10.83
CA ALA A 33 36.07 -6.96 9.94
C ALA A 33 35.69 -7.20 8.47
N ALA A 34 35.67 -8.46 8.03
CA ALA A 34 35.23 -8.85 6.70
C ALA A 34 33.76 -8.51 6.47
N LEU A 35 32.88 -8.77 7.46
CA LEU A 35 31.47 -8.42 7.36
C LEU A 35 31.25 -6.90 7.27
N LYS A 36 32.07 -6.10 7.97
CA LYS A 36 32.08 -4.65 7.85
C LYS A 36 32.52 -4.22 6.44
N ALA A 37 33.61 -4.78 5.92
CA ALA A 37 34.11 -4.48 4.59
C ALA A 37 33.11 -4.85 3.47
N ILE A 38 32.44 -6.00 3.59
CA ILE A 38 31.38 -6.41 2.67
C ILE A 38 30.20 -5.44 2.73
N ASN A 39 29.82 -4.98 3.94
CA ASN A 39 28.76 -3.99 4.08
C ASN A 39 29.18 -2.61 3.52
N ASP A 40 30.43 -2.21 3.67
CA ASP A 40 30.95 -0.95 3.12
C ASP A 40 31.06 -1.01 1.58
N LEU A 41 31.30 -2.20 1.02
CA LEU A 41 31.36 -2.44 -0.43
C LEU A 41 29.96 -2.57 -1.07
N LEU A 42 29.05 -3.31 -0.43
CA LEU A 42 27.72 -3.62 -0.97
C LEU A 42 26.67 -2.55 -0.63
N ARG A 43 26.85 -1.79 0.45
CA ARG A 43 25.98 -0.64 0.72
C ARG A 43 26.51 0.58 -0.04
N PRO A 44 25.63 1.38 -0.66
CA PRO A 44 26.05 2.67 -1.18
C PRO A 44 26.67 3.50 -0.05
N LEU A 45 27.82 4.12 -0.32
CA LEU A 45 28.61 4.93 0.61
C LEU A 45 27.82 6.06 1.30
N ARG A 46 26.63 6.39 0.78
CA ARG A 46 25.75 7.44 1.28
C ARG A 46 24.56 6.84 2.02
N ASN A 47 24.47 7.11 3.32
CA ASN A 47 23.31 6.81 4.18
C ASN A 47 22.22 7.91 4.14
N THR A 48 22.37 8.91 3.26
CA THR A 48 21.49 10.07 3.10
C THR A 48 21.54 10.60 1.65
N GLY A 49 20.49 11.31 1.19
CA GLY A 49 20.43 11.96 -0.12
C GLY A 49 19.28 11.52 -1.04
N ALA A 50 19.03 12.26 -2.11
CA ALA A 50 18.01 11.91 -3.11
C ALA A 50 18.35 10.56 -3.77
N GLY A 51 17.43 9.59 -3.67
CA GLY A 51 17.64 8.19 -4.07
C GLY A 51 17.84 7.22 -2.90
N TYR A 52 18.14 7.71 -1.70
CA TYR A 52 18.21 6.89 -0.49
C TYR A 52 16.79 6.55 0.00
N LYS A 53 16.31 5.34 -0.34
CA LYS A 53 15.08 4.80 0.23
C LYS A 53 15.38 4.22 1.61
N LYS A 54 14.89 4.89 2.67
CA LYS A 54 14.76 4.27 3.99
C LYS A 54 13.79 3.11 3.88
N TYR A 55 14.31 1.89 3.83
CA TYR A 55 13.51 0.72 4.13
C TYR A 55 13.59 0.51 5.64
N PRO A 56 12.47 0.42 6.38
CA PRO A 56 12.50 -0.21 7.68
C PRO A 56 12.86 -1.69 7.46
N ILE A 57 14.16 -1.96 7.48
CA ILE A 57 14.70 -3.31 7.47
C ILE A 57 14.34 -3.90 8.83
N GLY A 58 13.26 -4.68 8.82
CA GLY A 58 12.76 -5.41 9.98
C GLY A 58 11.31 -5.09 10.30
N SER A 59 10.37 -5.79 9.65
CA SER A 59 9.33 -6.53 10.37
C SER A 59 8.54 -7.38 9.37
N LYS A 60 8.09 -8.57 9.80
CA LYS A 60 7.20 -9.48 9.05
C LYS A 60 5.94 -8.82 8.44
N TRP A 61 5.65 -7.58 8.81
CA TRP A 61 4.45 -6.84 8.42
C TRP A 61 4.51 -6.30 6.99
N ASN A 62 5.69 -5.98 6.45
CA ASN A 62 5.78 -5.47 5.08
C ASN A 62 5.41 -6.58 4.06
N SER A 63 5.94 -7.79 4.24
CA SER A 63 5.57 -8.95 3.40
C SER A 63 4.08 -9.30 3.52
N ALA A 64 3.53 -9.33 4.74
CA ALA A 64 2.11 -9.59 4.95
C ALA A 64 1.21 -8.53 4.29
N SER A 65 1.55 -7.23 4.44
CA SER A 65 0.82 -6.13 3.80
C SER A 65 0.92 -6.14 2.28
N LEU A 66 2.06 -6.61 1.74
CA LEU A 66 2.27 -6.77 0.31
C LEU A 66 1.40 -7.89 -0.26
N VAL A 67 1.33 -9.04 0.43
CA VAL A 67 0.42 -10.15 0.08
C VAL A 67 -1.04 -9.68 0.09
N ALA A 68 -1.46 -8.95 1.13
CA ALA A 68 -2.81 -8.40 1.20
C ALA A 68 -3.10 -7.40 0.07
N ALA A 69 -2.15 -6.52 -0.27
CA ALA A 69 -2.28 -5.59 -1.39
C ALA A 69 -2.36 -6.33 -2.74
N GLN A 70 -1.55 -7.37 -2.94
CA GLN A 70 -1.58 -8.21 -4.14
C GLN A 70 -2.90 -8.96 -4.28
N ALA A 71 -3.44 -9.52 -3.19
CA ALA A 71 -4.75 -10.16 -3.18
C ALA A 71 -5.87 -9.18 -3.58
N ALA A 72 -5.73 -7.89 -3.22
CA ALA A 72 -6.61 -6.81 -3.65
C ALA A 72 -6.28 -6.23 -5.03
N GLN A 73 -5.34 -6.84 -5.78
CA GLN A 73 -4.84 -6.37 -7.08
C GLN A 73 -4.30 -4.92 -7.04
N LYS A 74 -3.68 -4.53 -5.93
CA LYS A 74 -3.09 -3.21 -5.72
C LYS A 74 -1.56 -3.28 -5.63
N GLY A 75 -0.92 -2.17 -5.98
CA GLY A 75 0.54 -2.05 -5.99
C GLY A 75 1.17 -1.81 -4.60
N PRO A 76 2.52 -1.82 -4.51
CA PRO A 76 3.29 -1.68 -3.26
C PRO A 76 3.00 -0.42 -2.44
N TRP A 77 2.57 0.67 -3.10
CA TRP A 77 2.14 1.89 -2.43
C TRP A 77 0.96 1.66 -1.48
N THR A 78 0.04 0.77 -1.85
CA THR A 78 -1.12 0.42 -1.03
C THR A 78 -0.70 -0.37 0.21
N ALA A 79 0.27 -1.28 0.08
CA ALA A 79 0.85 -1.99 1.22
C ALA A 79 1.46 -1.01 2.24
N GLN A 80 2.16 0.03 1.77
CA GLN A 80 2.69 1.08 2.64
C GLN A 80 1.59 1.90 3.32
N LYS A 81 0.50 2.22 2.61
CA LYS A 81 -0.65 2.92 3.20
C LYS A 81 -1.37 2.08 4.24
N LEU A 82 -1.58 0.78 3.98
CA LEU A 82 -2.12 -0.16 4.97
C LEU A 82 -1.28 -0.15 6.25
N MET A 83 0.05 -0.21 6.14
CA MET A 83 0.94 -0.14 7.31
C MET A 83 0.81 1.18 8.08
N GLN A 84 0.73 2.31 7.38
CA GLN A 84 0.54 3.62 8.00
C GLN A 84 -0.79 3.70 8.76
N TRP A 85 -1.85 3.17 8.17
CA TRP A 85 -3.18 3.12 8.77
C TRP A 85 -3.25 2.17 9.97
N THR A 86 -2.72 0.96 9.87
CA THR A 86 -2.66 0.03 10.99
C THR A 86 -1.83 0.61 12.14
N SER A 87 -0.72 1.28 11.84
CA SER A 87 0.10 1.94 12.86
C SER A 87 -0.61 3.14 13.51
N ALA A 88 -1.37 3.92 12.74
CA ALA A 88 -2.18 5.02 13.26
C ALA A 88 -3.30 4.49 14.17
N PHE A 89 -3.97 3.41 13.77
CA PHE A 89 -5.02 2.76 14.53
C PHE A 89 -4.51 2.16 15.85
N MET A 90 -3.33 1.53 15.85
CA MET A 90 -2.70 1.00 17.06
C MET A 90 -2.34 2.10 18.07
N LYS A 91 -2.00 3.30 17.59
CA LYS A 91 -1.74 4.46 18.45
C LYS A 91 -3.03 5.07 18.98
N GLU A 92 -4.02 5.21 18.12
CA GLU A 92 -5.32 5.82 18.42
C GLU A 92 -6.44 5.00 17.76
N PRO A 93 -7.20 4.20 18.51
CA PRO A 93 -8.26 3.35 17.95
C PRO A 93 -9.38 4.10 17.24
N LYS A 94 -9.49 5.42 17.44
CA LYS A 94 -10.47 6.28 16.75
C LYS A 94 -9.96 6.82 15.41
N ASN A 95 -8.69 6.61 15.10
CA ASN A 95 -8.05 7.16 13.91
C ASN A 95 -8.26 6.21 12.70
N ILE A 96 -9.44 6.33 12.09
CA ILE A 96 -9.82 5.56 10.92
C ILE A 96 -9.25 6.24 9.66
N PRO A 97 -8.76 5.47 8.67
CA PRO A 97 -8.27 6.01 7.41
C PRO A 97 -9.30 6.93 6.76
N THR A 98 -8.98 8.23 6.70
CA THR A 98 -9.82 9.21 6.03
C THR A 98 -9.24 9.48 4.65
N SER A 99 -10.03 9.24 3.60
CA SER A 99 -9.60 9.56 2.24
C SER A 99 -9.54 11.09 2.07
N PRO A 100 -8.42 11.67 1.60
CA PRO A 100 -8.32 13.10 1.34
C PRO A 100 -9.25 13.56 0.21
N TYR A 101 -9.60 12.63 -0.69
CA TYR A 101 -10.64 12.80 -1.69
C TYR A 101 -11.91 12.17 -1.12
N GLY A 102 -12.77 12.97 -0.51
CA GLY A 102 -13.87 12.52 0.35
C GLY A 102 -14.99 11.73 -0.35
N SER A 103 -14.72 10.54 -0.87
CA SER A 103 -15.70 9.65 -1.51
C SER A 103 -15.17 8.22 -1.62
N TRP A 104 -15.11 7.49 -0.51
CA TRP A 104 -15.29 6.03 -0.58
C TRP A 104 -16.76 5.66 -0.38
N ASN A 105 -17.55 6.55 0.23
CA ASN A 105 -18.94 6.34 0.58
C ASN A 105 -19.90 7.32 -0.14
N LYS A 106 -19.40 8.12 -1.09
CA LYS A 106 -20.29 8.92 -1.97
C LYS A 106 -20.63 8.19 -3.27
N GLU A 107 -19.88 7.14 -3.60
CA GLU A 107 -20.08 6.31 -4.78
C GLU A 107 -20.94 5.08 -4.50
N ARG A 108 -21.07 4.63 -3.25
CA ARG A 108 -22.21 3.79 -2.88
C ARG A 108 -23.42 4.69 -2.91
N SER A 109 -24.00 4.80 -4.09
CA SER A 109 -25.28 5.45 -4.29
C SER A 109 -26.21 4.88 -3.24
N VAL A 110 -26.98 5.72 -2.54
CA VAL A 110 -28.01 5.24 -1.59
C VAL A 110 -28.96 4.21 -2.24
N LEU A 111 -29.01 4.21 -3.57
CA LEU A 111 -29.74 3.27 -4.41
C LEU A 111 -29.07 1.88 -4.55
N GLU A 112 -27.79 1.73 -4.23
CA GLU A 112 -27.07 0.44 -4.20
C GLU A 112 -27.30 -0.30 -2.87
N ASP A 113 -27.79 0.38 -1.83
CA ASP A 113 -28.20 -0.26 -0.61
C ASP A 113 -29.47 -1.09 -0.88
N ALA A 114 -29.35 -2.41 -0.74
CA ALA A 114 -30.38 -3.37 -1.12
C ALA A 114 -31.73 -3.11 -0.43
N ASP A 115 -31.68 -2.64 0.81
CA ASP A 115 -32.88 -2.32 1.60
C ASP A 115 -33.65 -1.14 0.98
N VAL A 116 -32.94 -0.07 0.61
CA VAL A 116 -33.53 1.12 -0.01
C VAL A 116 -34.08 0.80 -1.40
N ALA A 117 -33.35 -0.01 -2.18
CA ALA A 117 -33.80 -0.46 -3.49
C ALA A 117 -35.11 -1.26 -3.39
N ASN A 118 -35.22 -2.15 -2.39
CA ASN A 118 -36.44 -2.94 -2.15
C ASN A 118 -37.62 -2.07 -1.74
N GLU A 119 -37.43 -1.09 -0.87
CA GLU A 119 -38.48 -0.15 -0.46
C GLU A 119 -39.02 0.66 -1.66
N ILE A 120 -38.13 1.17 -2.51
CA ILE A 120 -38.51 1.87 -3.74
C ILE A 120 -39.29 0.92 -4.67
N ALA A 121 -38.83 -0.33 -4.82
CA ALA A 121 -39.53 -1.32 -5.64
C ALA A 121 -40.95 -1.61 -5.12
N LEU A 122 -41.13 -1.79 -3.81
CA LEU A 122 -42.44 -1.99 -3.19
C LEU A 122 -43.36 -0.77 -3.41
N HIS A 123 -42.81 0.44 -3.25
CA HIS A 123 -43.56 1.66 -3.53
C HIS A 123 -44.02 1.73 -5.00
N LEU A 124 -43.13 1.43 -5.94
CA LEU A 124 -43.46 1.42 -7.37
C LEU A 124 -44.46 0.31 -7.74
N GLN A 125 -44.38 -0.86 -7.09
CA GLN A 125 -45.34 -1.94 -7.28
C GLN A 125 -46.75 -1.54 -6.81
N SER A 126 -46.86 -0.75 -5.74
CA SER A 126 -48.15 -0.21 -5.26
C SER A 126 -48.83 0.70 -6.29
N LEU A 127 -48.03 1.42 -7.11
CA LEU A 127 -48.51 2.28 -8.19
C LEU A 127 -49.01 1.49 -9.42
N ARG A 128 -48.83 0.15 -9.43
CA ARG A 128 -49.24 -0.86 -10.42
C ARG A 128 -49.02 -0.48 -11.88
N LYS A 129 -49.86 0.40 -12.43
CA LYS A 129 -49.94 0.73 -13.86
C LYS A 129 -48.99 1.86 -14.27
N TYR A 130 -48.54 2.70 -13.33
CA TYR A 130 -47.76 3.90 -13.66
C TYR A 130 -46.42 3.92 -12.93
N VAL A 131 -45.49 3.06 -13.37
CA VAL A 131 -44.10 3.14 -12.96
C VAL A 131 -43.42 4.24 -13.79
N LYS A 132 -43.11 5.37 -13.14
CA LYS A 132 -42.44 6.53 -13.76
C LYS A 132 -41.31 7.01 -12.86
N ALA A 133 -40.29 7.64 -13.44
CA ALA A 133 -39.21 8.29 -12.69
C ALA A 133 -39.72 9.33 -11.69
N THR A 134 -40.89 9.95 -11.96
CA THR A 134 -41.56 10.85 -11.02
C THR A 134 -41.95 10.16 -9.71
N GLY A 135 -42.30 8.87 -9.75
CA GLY A 135 -42.64 8.10 -8.54
C GLY A 135 -41.45 7.95 -7.60
N ILE A 136 -40.24 7.76 -8.15
CA ILE A 136 -38.99 7.71 -7.38
C ILE A 136 -38.73 9.05 -6.68
N VAL A 137 -38.86 10.16 -7.43
CA VAL A 137 -38.66 11.51 -6.87
C VAL A 137 -39.68 11.81 -5.76
N CYS A 138 -40.96 11.52 -6.00
CA CYS A 138 -42.02 11.74 -5.00
C CYS A 138 -41.80 10.93 -3.72
N TYR A 139 -41.33 9.68 -3.83
CA TYR A 139 -41.03 8.83 -2.68
C TYR A 139 -39.84 9.37 -1.88
N ILE A 140 -38.74 9.70 -2.54
CA ILE A 140 -37.53 10.21 -1.88
C ILE A 140 -37.77 11.59 -1.24
N ASP A 141 -38.66 12.40 -1.81
CA ASP A 141 -39.02 13.71 -1.24
C ASP A 141 -39.94 13.62 0.00
N GLN A 142 -40.47 12.44 0.36
CA GLN A 142 -41.20 12.24 1.61
C GLN A 142 -40.30 12.54 2.83
N LEU A 143 -40.82 13.29 3.80
CA LEU A 143 -40.03 13.77 4.94
C LEU A 143 -39.42 12.62 5.77
N GLU A 144 -40.14 11.51 5.90
CA GLU A 144 -39.69 10.33 6.65
C GLU A 144 -38.53 9.63 5.95
N VAL A 145 -38.70 9.30 4.66
CA VAL A 145 -37.67 8.67 3.82
C VAL A 145 -36.43 9.57 3.72
N LYS A 146 -36.63 10.87 3.49
CA LYS A 146 -35.55 11.85 3.39
C LYS A 146 -34.74 11.99 4.67
N LYS A 147 -35.40 11.90 5.83
CA LYS A 147 -34.76 11.92 7.15
C LYS A 147 -33.98 10.63 7.39
N ASN A 148 -34.56 9.48 7.06
CA ASN A 148 -33.92 8.16 7.21
C ASN A 148 -32.67 8.04 6.33
N LEU A 149 -32.71 8.57 5.10
CA LEU A 149 -31.58 8.58 4.17
C LEU A 149 -30.57 9.71 4.43
N GLY A 150 -30.83 10.62 5.38
CA GLY A 150 -29.95 11.75 5.69
C GLY A 150 -29.76 12.75 4.55
N LEU A 151 -30.69 12.79 3.59
CA LEU A 151 -30.57 13.62 2.38
C LEU A 151 -30.99 15.06 2.65
N LYS A 152 -30.04 16.00 2.53
CA LYS A 152 -30.31 17.44 2.68
C LYS A 152 -30.91 18.07 1.43
N LYS A 153 -30.61 17.52 0.25
CA LYS A 153 -31.03 18.06 -1.05
C LYS A 153 -32.21 17.28 -1.62
N ARG A 154 -33.00 17.96 -2.45
CA ARG A 154 -34.05 17.33 -3.28
C ARG A 154 -33.41 16.54 -4.43
N PHE A 155 -34.05 15.44 -4.83
CA PHE A 155 -33.64 14.67 -6.01
C PHE A 155 -34.14 15.33 -7.30
N HIS A 156 -33.29 15.39 -8.32
CA HIS A 156 -33.67 15.89 -9.63
C HIS A 156 -34.20 14.75 -10.51
N LEU A 157 -35.19 15.05 -11.35
CA LEU A 157 -35.81 14.07 -12.25
C LEU A 157 -34.79 13.47 -13.23
N VAL A 158 -33.84 14.28 -13.71
CA VAL A 158 -32.73 13.85 -14.57
C VAL A 158 -31.89 12.76 -13.91
N THR A 159 -31.69 12.81 -12.59
CA THR A 159 -30.92 11.79 -11.85
C THR A 159 -31.70 10.48 -11.74
N ALA A 160 -33.02 10.54 -11.61
CA ALA A 160 -33.88 9.34 -11.53
C ALA A 160 -34.13 8.66 -12.89
N GLN A 161 -33.72 9.30 -14.00
CA GLN A 161 -33.83 8.75 -15.35
C GLN A 161 -32.55 8.06 -15.85
N ARG A 162 -31.44 8.21 -15.13
CA ARG A 162 -30.16 7.55 -15.44
C ARG A 162 -30.16 6.13 -14.92
#